data_AF-A0A915E8E6-F1
#
_entry.id   AF-A0A915E8E6-F1
#
_cell.length_a   1.000
_cell.length_b   1.000
_cell.length_c   1.000
_cell.angle_alpha   90.00
_cell.angle_beta   90.00
_cell.angle_gamma   90.00
#
_symmetry.space_group_name_H-M   'P 1'
#
loop_
_entity.id
_entity.type
_entity.pdbx_description
1 polymer ?
#
loop_
_entity_poly.entity_id
_entity_poly.type
_entity_poly.pdbx_seq_one_letter_code
_entity_poly.pdbx_strand_id
1 'polypeptide(L)'
;MSDSSRSSTPSPSENRPYFANRRRRSNADYGDSLTAQLQTNGMYGMDVYRWKDDDLALRSAAAQSRLPYDRMTERELEAFPNMAKSRASINLLLYYRNKILVLWHLDPILELTLDDVFKEIPPPYNSDPKLIANVHALLQRYGYINYGVFMNISKNRLEQKRKVIVIGAGTAGLTAARQLQFFGFDVVVLEARPRYGGRVMTYHKDKNSADLGAQIITGITGNPIITLAKQLPVHLIRVSQKCPIYDHQGRIVDPRKDEMIQKSFNKILETCSFIAHGLGVNEVGGKKISLGECYDHVLNQQEHRVQDKRLCHWKKYRELCLKMQDINKKMVTCKLSMDRTMTELRKLIDTETATAETINMDCSSVSGDDQRYYNSITVKCLRHTLSTALKAYEESNKERKEVEYALSEFKRMEPSQVYMNSTDKRILDFHFANLEYGIGSTLNSTSLKEWDQDDSFEFEGSHMMGGSLTFLVLIFSIFG
;
A
#
# COMPACT_ATOMS: atom_id res chain seq x y z
N MET A 1 72.28 43.24 34.25
CA MET A 1 72.43 41.86 34.73
C MET A 1 71.26 41.06 34.21
N SER A 2 71.60 40.02 33.46
CA SER A 2 70.76 38.97 32.88
C SER A 2 69.82 38.34 33.89
N ASP A 3 68.57 38.06 33.52
CA ASP A 3 68.23 36.66 33.25
C ASP A 3 66.96 36.50 32.41
N SER A 4 67.05 35.54 31.51
CA SER A 4 66.06 35.16 30.51
C SER A 4 65.19 34.01 31.04
N SER A 5 63.87 34.16 30.99
CA SER A 5 62.95 33.01 31.06
C SER A 5 61.92 33.10 29.93
N ARG A 6 62.23 32.34 28.87
CA ARG A 6 61.33 32.03 27.76
C ARG A 6 60.10 31.31 28.31
N SER A 7 58.90 31.86 28.10
CA SER A 7 57.66 31.10 28.24
C SER A 7 57.52 30.19 27.02
N SER A 8 57.77 28.90 27.22
CA SER A 8 57.55 27.84 26.23
C SER A 8 56.06 27.70 25.91
N THR A 9 55.69 28.03 24.67
CA THR A 9 54.45 27.59 24.03
C THR A 9 54.40 26.06 24.02
N PRO A 10 53.31 25.40 24.44
CA PRO A 10 53.20 23.96 24.30
C PRO A 10 53.08 23.62 22.81
N SER A 11 54.05 22.87 22.29
CA SER A 11 53.92 22.16 21.02
C SER A 11 52.69 21.24 21.07
N PRO A 12 51.85 21.17 20.03
CA PRO A 12 50.77 20.20 20.00
C PRO A 12 51.39 18.80 19.86
N SER A 13 51.57 18.15 21.00
CA SER A 13 51.97 16.75 21.08
C SER A 13 50.93 15.90 20.35
N GLU A 14 51.42 15.16 19.36
CA GLU A 14 50.72 14.18 18.57
C GLU A 14 49.95 13.20 19.45
N ASN A 15 48.62 13.39 19.52
CA ASN A 15 47.68 12.32 19.84
C ASN A 15 46.77 12.14 18.63
N ARG A 16 47.35 11.73 17.50
CA ARG A 16 46.58 11.08 16.44
C ARG A 16 46.46 9.61 16.83
N PRO A 17 45.25 9.04 16.94
CA PRO A 17 45.13 7.61 17.13
C PRO A 17 45.74 6.90 15.93
N TYR A 18 46.79 6.10 16.19
CA TYR A 18 47.41 5.22 15.21
C TYR A 18 46.38 4.16 14.82
N PHE A 19 45.77 4.30 13.64
CA PHE A 19 44.94 3.25 13.05
C PHE A 19 45.69 2.61 11.89
N ALA A 20 46.03 1.33 12.09
CA ALA A 20 46.80 0.52 11.16
C ALA A 20 46.09 0.37 9.80
N ASN A 21 46.90 0.09 8.77
CA ASN A 21 46.50 -0.37 7.43
C ASN A 21 45.29 -1.34 7.49
N ARG A 22 44.51 -1.38 6.41
CA ARG A 22 43.41 -2.32 6.11
C ARG A 22 43.88 -3.79 6.19
N ARG A 23 44.25 -4.26 7.38
CA ARG A 23 44.44 -5.68 7.72
C ARG A 23 43.09 -6.21 8.17
N ARG A 24 42.80 -7.46 7.82
CA ARG A 24 41.64 -8.23 8.30
C ARG A 24 41.51 -8.05 9.83
N ARG A 25 40.60 -7.19 10.27
CA ARG A 25 40.22 -7.09 11.68
C ARG A 25 39.38 -8.32 12.03
N SER A 26 39.80 -9.06 13.05
CA SER A 26 39.06 -10.20 13.58
C SER A 26 37.97 -9.73 14.54
N ASN A 27 36.98 -10.58 14.85
CA ASN A 27 35.92 -10.25 15.82
C ASN A 27 36.45 -9.87 17.22
N ALA A 28 37.72 -10.19 17.53
CA ALA A 28 38.35 -9.88 18.81
C ALA A 28 38.97 -8.47 18.89
N ASP A 29 39.13 -7.76 17.76
CA ASP A 29 39.79 -6.44 17.73
C ASP A 29 38.87 -5.27 18.16
N TYR A 30 37.60 -5.55 18.47
CA TYR A 30 36.61 -4.59 18.98
C TYR A 30 36.38 -4.80 20.47
N GLY A 31 37.42 -4.59 21.28
CA GLY A 31 37.31 -4.59 22.75
C GLY A 31 36.40 -3.47 23.29
N ASP A 32 35.62 -3.81 24.32
CA ASP A 32 34.71 -3.01 25.16
C ASP A 32 33.55 -2.24 24.51
N SER A 33 33.46 -2.16 23.18
CA SER A 33 32.26 -1.67 22.47
C SER A 33 31.28 -2.78 22.06
N LEU A 34 31.63 -4.04 22.32
CA LEU A 34 30.89 -5.20 21.81
C LEU A 34 29.45 -5.24 22.35
N THR A 35 29.21 -4.84 23.60
CA THR A 35 27.86 -4.86 24.20
C THR A 35 26.91 -3.84 23.58
N ALA A 36 27.42 -2.69 23.13
CA ALA A 36 26.62 -1.67 22.42
C ALA A 36 26.41 -2.05 20.94
N GLN A 37 27.41 -2.69 20.33
CA GLN A 37 27.32 -3.21 18.96
C GLN A 37 26.48 -4.50 18.86
N LEU A 38 26.34 -5.27 19.94
CA LEU A 38 25.53 -6.49 19.98
C LEU A 38 24.03 -6.19 19.96
N GLN A 39 23.59 -5.04 20.52
CA GLN A 39 22.20 -4.61 20.38
C GLN A 39 21.86 -4.18 18.94
N THR A 40 22.83 -3.63 18.20
CA THR A 40 22.68 -3.33 16.76
C THR A 40 22.86 -4.58 15.87
N ASN A 41 23.71 -5.54 16.26
CA ASN A 41 23.97 -6.76 15.47
C ASN A 41 22.84 -7.80 15.52
N GLY A 42 21.91 -7.71 16.47
CA GLY A 42 20.65 -8.46 16.37
C GLY A 42 19.76 -8.00 15.20
N MET A 43 20.05 -6.82 14.63
CA MET A 43 19.25 -6.15 13.60
C MET A 43 19.93 -6.13 12.22
N TYR A 44 21.26 -6.21 12.18
CA TYR A 44 22.05 -6.50 10.97
C TYR A 44 22.35 -8.00 10.94
N GLY A 45 21.46 -8.78 10.31
CA GLY A 45 21.72 -10.18 10.02
C GLY A 45 23.10 -10.36 9.38
N MET A 46 23.79 -11.46 9.74
CA MET A 46 25.07 -11.95 9.21
C MET A 46 25.72 -11.09 8.14
N ASP A 47 26.93 -10.57 8.37
CA ASP A 47 27.68 -9.73 7.41
C ASP A 47 28.00 -10.51 6.11
N VAL A 48 27.03 -10.55 5.20
CA VAL A 48 27.03 -11.28 3.92
C VAL A 48 28.21 -10.86 3.05
N TYR A 49 28.70 -9.63 3.23
CA TYR A 49 29.81 -9.09 2.46
C TYR A 49 31.18 -9.70 2.79
N ARG A 50 31.32 -10.38 3.94
CA ARG A 50 32.57 -11.06 4.33
C ARG A 50 32.73 -12.44 3.70
N TRP A 51 31.71 -12.92 3.01
CA TRP A 51 31.72 -14.23 2.39
C TRP A 51 32.56 -14.19 1.11
N LYS A 52 33.55 -15.08 1.00
CA LYS A 52 34.57 -15.01 -0.07
C LYS A 52 33.96 -15.39 -1.42
N ASP A 53 33.94 -14.43 -2.35
CA ASP A 53 33.56 -14.60 -3.76
C ASP A 53 32.19 -15.26 -3.96
N ASP A 54 31.26 -14.98 -3.05
CA ASP A 54 29.90 -15.47 -3.15
C ASP A 54 29.04 -14.56 -4.02
N ASP A 55 28.36 -15.17 -4.99
CA ASP A 55 27.35 -14.58 -5.88
C ASP A 55 26.33 -13.75 -5.08
N LEU A 56 26.02 -14.17 -3.85
CA LEU A 56 25.12 -13.48 -2.92
C LEU A 56 25.67 -12.12 -2.45
N ALA A 57 26.97 -12.01 -2.12
CA ALA A 57 27.57 -10.75 -1.68
C ALA A 57 27.58 -9.73 -2.81
N LEU A 58 27.89 -10.16 -4.03
CA LEU A 58 27.90 -9.32 -5.23
C LEU A 58 26.48 -8.84 -5.58
N ARG A 59 25.48 -9.73 -5.49
CA ARG A 59 24.05 -9.37 -5.65
C ARG A 59 23.60 -8.36 -4.62
N SER A 60 23.92 -8.61 -3.35
CA SER A 60 23.56 -7.74 -2.23
C SER A 60 24.16 -6.34 -2.40
N ALA A 61 25.43 -6.23 -2.79
CA ALA A 61 26.09 -4.94 -3.00
C ALA A 61 25.50 -4.16 -4.19
N ALA A 62 25.15 -4.86 -5.27
CA ALA A 62 24.45 -4.26 -6.41
C ALA A 62 23.09 -3.72 -5.99
N ALA A 63 22.28 -4.53 -5.29
CA ALA A 63 20.97 -4.15 -4.77
C ALA A 63 21.07 -2.97 -3.78
N GLN A 64 22.01 -3.00 -2.84
CA GLN A 64 22.27 -1.92 -1.89
C GLN A 64 22.65 -0.60 -2.59
N SER A 65 23.16 -0.68 -3.81
CA SER A 65 23.58 0.46 -4.62
C SER A 65 22.54 0.85 -5.68
N ARG A 66 21.34 0.23 -5.68
CA ARG A 66 20.28 0.39 -6.70
C ARG A 66 20.77 0.11 -8.13
N LEU A 67 21.65 -0.87 -8.27
CA LEU A 67 22.19 -1.30 -9.55
C LEU A 67 21.74 -2.73 -9.87
N PRO A 68 21.36 -3.03 -11.11
CA PRO A 68 21.03 -4.40 -11.50
C PRO A 68 22.30 -5.27 -11.47
N TYR A 69 22.23 -6.41 -10.79
CA TYR A 69 23.38 -7.30 -10.59
C TYR A 69 23.95 -7.87 -11.91
N ASP A 70 23.08 -8.18 -12.87
CA ASP A 70 23.34 -9.07 -14.01
C ASP A 70 23.28 -8.38 -15.40
N ARG A 71 23.05 -7.06 -15.40
CA ARG A 71 23.03 -6.22 -16.61
C ARG A 71 23.70 -4.87 -16.37
N MET A 72 24.18 -4.27 -17.46
CA MET A 72 24.72 -2.91 -17.46
C MET A 72 23.57 -1.89 -17.45
N THR A 73 23.79 -0.78 -16.77
CA THR A 73 22.94 0.41 -16.84
C THR A 73 23.25 1.22 -18.10
N GLU A 74 22.34 2.12 -18.50
CA GLU A 74 22.55 3.03 -19.63
C GLU A 74 23.85 3.85 -19.48
N ARG A 75 24.10 4.36 -18.27
CA ARG A 75 25.34 5.07 -17.93
C ARG A 75 26.60 4.22 -18.11
N GLU A 76 26.54 2.94 -17.77
CA GLU A 76 27.66 2.02 -17.98
C GLU A 76 27.85 1.69 -19.47
N LEU A 77 26.77 1.60 -20.24
CA LEU A 77 26.84 1.41 -21.69
C LEU A 77 27.48 2.62 -22.38
N GLU A 78 27.15 3.84 -21.94
CA GLU A 78 27.78 5.07 -22.42
C GLU A 78 29.28 5.13 -22.08
N ALA A 79 29.65 4.77 -20.85
CA ALA A 79 31.04 4.82 -20.40
C ALA A 79 31.90 3.67 -20.94
N PHE A 80 31.31 2.50 -21.20
CA PHE A 80 32.01 1.28 -21.60
C PHE A 80 31.35 0.59 -22.81
N PRO A 81 31.18 1.27 -23.95
CA PRO A 81 30.44 0.73 -25.10
C PRO A 81 31.09 -0.53 -25.68
N ASN A 82 32.41 -0.65 -25.57
CA ASN A 82 33.14 -1.85 -26.02
C ASN A 82 32.82 -3.10 -25.20
N MET A 83 32.40 -2.95 -23.93
CA MET A 83 32.09 -4.07 -23.06
C MET A 83 30.77 -4.73 -23.42
N ALA A 84 29.86 -4.01 -24.07
CA ALA A 84 28.57 -4.53 -24.55
C ALA A 84 28.70 -5.50 -25.74
N LYS A 85 29.90 -5.68 -26.31
CA LYS A 85 30.14 -6.49 -27.51
C LYS A 85 30.09 -8.01 -27.25
N SER A 86 30.32 -8.47 -26.02
CA SER A 86 30.30 -9.89 -25.69
C SER A 86 29.79 -10.15 -24.28
N ARG A 87 29.16 -11.31 -24.05
CA ARG A 87 28.68 -11.70 -22.72
C ARG A 87 29.82 -11.84 -21.71
N ALA A 88 31.00 -12.30 -22.14
CA ALA A 88 32.18 -12.41 -21.29
C ALA A 88 32.66 -11.03 -20.80
N SER A 89 32.72 -10.04 -21.70
CA SER A 89 33.07 -8.67 -21.35
C SER A 89 32.05 -8.05 -20.40
N ILE A 90 30.75 -8.22 -20.66
CA ILE A 90 29.69 -7.76 -19.74
C ILE A 90 29.90 -8.37 -18.35
N ASN A 91 30.06 -9.69 -18.25
CA ASN A 91 30.24 -10.37 -16.96
C ASN A 91 31.49 -9.88 -16.22
N LEU A 92 32.59 -9.61 -16.94
CA LEU A 92 33.81 -9.09 -16.35
C LEU A 92 33.62 -7.69 -15.75
N LEU A 93 32.96 -6.78 -16.48
CA LEU A 93 32.64 -5.44 -15.97
C LEU A 93 31.72 -5.50 -14.76
N LEU A 94 30.67 -6.33 -14.82
CA LEU A 94 29.72 -6.50 -13.71
C LEU A 94 30.41 -7.07 -12.47
N TYR A 95 31.33 -8.01 -12.65
CA TYR A 95 32.15 -8.54 -11.56
C TYR A 95 32.96 -7.43 -10.89
N TYR A 96 33.73 -6.63 -11.65
CA TYR A 96 34.51 -5.53 -11.07
C TYR A 96 33.64 -4.52 -10.34
N ARG A 97 32.55 -4.10 -10.98
CA ARG A 97 31.60 -3.17 -10.40
C ARG A 97 31.07 -3.70 -9.07
N ASN A 98 30.50 -4.90 -9.06
CA ASN A 98 29.90 -5.49 -7.87
C ASN A 98 30.94 -5.73 -6.78
N LYS A 99 32.14 -6.20 -7.13
CA LYS A 99 33.23 -6.43 -6.17
C LYS A 99 33.67 -5.11 -5.52
N ILE A 100 33.83 -4.04 -6.29
CA ILE A 100 34.19 -2.71 -5.76
C ILE A 100 33.08 -2.19 -4.83
N LEU A 101 31.80 -2.38 -5.18
CA LEU A 101 30.68 -2.04 -4.29
C LEU A 101 30.70 -2.84 -2.98
N VAL A 102 30.98 -4.15 -3.03
CA VAL A 102 31.17 -4.98 -1.82
C VAL A 102 32.27 -4.38 -0.93
N LEU A 103 33.42 -4.04 -1.52
CA LEU A 103 34.56 -3.48 -0.79
C LEU A 103 34.24 -2.13 -0.13
N TRP A 104 33.36 -1.33 -0.71
CA TRP A 104 32.88 -0.09 -0.11
C TRP A 104 31.90 -0.35 1.03
N HIS A 105 30.89 -1.21 0.81
CA HIS A 105 29.86 -1.49 1.81
C HIS A 105 30.37 -2.23 3.05
N LEU A 106 31.51 -2.94 2.92
CA LEU A 106 32.23 -3.57 4.03
C LEU A 106 32.77 -2.57 5.05
N ASP A 107 33.28 -1.42 4.60
CA ASP A 107 33.96 -0.45 5.45
C ASP A 107 33.78 0.99 4.92
N PRO A 108 32.56 1.54 4.98
CA PRO A 108 32.24 2.83 4.38
C PRO A 108 32.79 4.01 5.18
N ILE A 109 33.50 3.78 6.29
CA ILE A 109 34.11 4.84 7.12
C ILE A 109 35.51 5.23 6.64
N LEU A 110 36.11 4.46 5.74
CA LEU A 110 37.40 4.73 5.12
C LEU A 110 37.24 4.93 3.61
N GLU A 111 38.07 5.80 3.02
CA GLU A 111 38.16 5.90 1.56
C GLU A 111 38.59 4.55 0.95
N LEU A 112 37.83 4.05 -0.02
CA LEU A 112 38.19 2.91 -0.85
C LEU A 112 39.13 3.38 -1.97
N THR A 113 40.43 3.19 -1.79
CA THR A 113 41.44 3.58 -2.78
C THR A 113 41.55 2.53 -3.89
N LEU A 114 42.13 2.93 -5.03
CA LEU A 114 42.37 1.99 -6.14
C LEU A 114 43.36 0.88 -5.75
N ASP A 115 44.36 1.19 -4.90
CA ASP A 115 45.30 0.20 -4.39
C ASP A 115 44.61 -0.86 -3.50
N ASP A 116 43.59 -0.45 -2.75
CA ASP A 116 42.80 -1.40 -1.96
C ASP A 116 42.00 -2.33 -2.87
N VAL A 117 41.46 -1.82 -3.97
CA VAL A 117 40.77 -2.63 -4.97
C VAL A 117 41.72 -3.63 -5.62
N PHE A 118 42.92 -3.21 -6.03
CA PHE A 118 43.90 -4.11 -6.65
C PHE A 118 44.36 -5.25 -5.73
N LYS A 119 44.45 -5.02 -4.42
CA LYS A 119 44.80 -6.07 -3.44
C LYS A 119 43.71 -7.13 -3.29
N GLU A 120 42.46 -6.77 -3.54
CA GLU A 120 41.29 -7.61 -3.27
C GLU A 120 40.72 -8.31 -4.51
N ILE A 121 41.16 -7.92 -5.72
CA ILE A 121 40.79 -8.60 -6.96
C ILE A 121 41.77 -9.76 -7.21
N PRO A 122 41.30 -11.03 -7.23
CA PRO A 122 42.18 -12.18 -7.43
C PRO A 122 42.50 -12.43 -8.92
N PRO A 123 43.58 -13.16 -9.23
CA PRO A 123 43.77 -13.75 -10.55
C PRO A 123 42.64 -14.73 -10.91
N PRO A 124 42.22 -14.82 -12.20
CA PRO A 124 42.70 -14.08 -13.36
C PRO A 124 42.02 -12.70 -13.55
N TYR A 125 41.12 -12.30 -12.65
CA TYR A 125 40.36 -11.06 -12.75
C TYR A 125 41.24 -9.81 -12.58
N ASN A 126 42.42 -9.90 -12.01
CA ASN A 126 43.35 -8.76 -11.91
C ASN A 126 44.15 -8.46 -13.20
N SER A 127 43.85 -9.15 -14.31
CA SER A 127 44.61 -9.06 -15.57
C SER A 127 44.46 -7.73 -16.33
N ASP A 128 43.35 -6.99 -16.14
CA ASP A 128 43.12 -5.69 -16.77
C ASP A 128 43.04 -4.56 -15.73
N PRO A 129 44.19 -4.03 -15.28
CA PRO A 129 44.22 -2.98 -14.27
C PRO A 129 43.62 -1.66 -14.76
N LYS A 130 43.62 -1.41 -16.08
CA LYS A 130 43.06 -0.19 -16.66
C LYS A 130 41.53 -0.21 -16.60
N LEU A 131 40.91 -1.34 -16.91
CA LEU A 131 39.47 -1.50 -16.78
C LEU A 131 39.03 -1.39 -15.32
N ILE A 132 39.74 -2.03 -14.38
CA ILE A 132 39.47 -1.91 -12.93
C ILE A 132 39.53 -0.44 -12.49
N ALA A 133 40.58 0.29 -12.89
CA ALA A 133 40.73 1.71 -12.57
C ALA A 133 39.60 2.56 -13.14
N ASN A 134 39.17 2.30 -14.38
CA ASN A 134 38.06 3.02 -14.99
C ASN A 134 36.72 2.74 -14.31
N VAL A 135 36.46 1.48 -13.90
CA VAL A 135 35.24 1.12 -13.16
C VAL A 135 35.25 1.77 -11.77
N HIS A 136 36.37 1.75 -11.05
CA HIS A 136 36.52 2.46 -9.78
C HIS A 136 36.27 3.97 -9.94
N ALA A 137 36.89 4.60 -10.94
CA ALA A 137 36.71 6.01 -11.24
C ALA A 137 35.26 6.37 -11.59
N LEU A 138 34.56 5.52 -12.34
CA LEU A 138 33.12 5.69 -12.65
C LEU A 138 32.30 5.65 -11.36
N LEU A 139 32.47 4.60 -10.54
CA LEU A 139 31.71 4.43 -9.30
C LEU A 139 31.95 5.60 -8.33
N GLN A 140 33.19 6.05 -8.21
CA GLN A 140 33.56 7.20 -7.40
C GLN A 140 32.94 8.50 -7.95
N ARG A 141 33.03 8.74 -9.26
CA ARG A 141 32.50 9.95 -9.91
C ARG A 141 31.00 10.11 -9.68
N TYR A 142 30.24 9.02 -9.74
CA TYR A 142 28.79 9.04 -9.60
C TYR A 142 28.29 8.76 -8.18
N GLY A 143 29.19 8.71 -7.18
CA GLY A 143 28.83 8.60 -5.77
C GLY A 143 28.28 7.23 -5.37
N TYR A 144 28.69 6.15 -6.04
CA TYR A 144 28.38 4.77 -5.62
C TYR A 144 29.32 4.26 -4.53
N ILE A 145 30.55 4.79 -4.51
CA ILE A 145 31.57 4.57 -3.48
C ILE A 145 32.14 5.92 -3.04
N ASN A 146 32.86 5.96 -1.90
CA ASN A 146 33.55 7.16 -1.43
C ASN A 146 32.58 8.36 -1.36
N TYR A 147 31.41 8.15 -0.78
CA TYR A 147 30.41 9.18 -0.53
C TYR A 147 30.04 9.26 0.95
N GLY A 148 29.44 10.38 1.36
CA GLY A 148 29.09 10.60 2.75
C GLY A 148 30.33 10.93 3.59
N VAL A 149 30.32 10.57 4.87
CA VAL A 149 31.35 10.95 5.85
C VAL A 149 32.32 9.79 6.07
N PHE A 150 33.49 9.87 5.45
CA PHE A 150 34.54 8.87 5.57
C PHE A 150 35.91 9.55 5.74
N MET A 151 36.86 8.83 6.32
CA MET A 151 38.24 9.28 6.47
C MET A 151 38.95 9.24 5.12
N ASN A 152 39.51 10.37 4.73
CA ASN A 152 40.29 10.47 3.51
C ASN A 152 41.73 10.01 3.74
N ILE A 153 42.23 9.14 2.87
CA ILE A 153 43.57 8.56 2.95
C ILE A 153 44.47 9.14 1.85
N SER A 154 43.89 9.51 0.71
CA SER A 154 44.60 10.02 -0.46
C SER A 154 45.19 11.42 -0.21
N LYS A 155 46.51 11.52 -0.08
CA LYS A 155 47.21 12.77 0.30
C LYS A 155 47.31 13.82 -0.82
N ASN A 156 47.22 13.42 -2.09
CA ASN A 156 47.46 14.31 -3.24
C ASN A 156 46.21 14.35 -4.13
N ARG A 157 45.32 15.32 -3.89
CA ARG A 157 44.20 15.58 -4.79
C ARG A 157 44.57 16.65 -5.79
N LEU A 158 44.14 16.45 -7.03
CA LEU A 158 44.30 17.45 -8.09
C LEU A 158 43.37 18.62 -7.77
N GLU A 159 43.94 19.73 -7.31
CA GLU A 159 43.22 20.98 -7.15
C GLU A 159 42.61 21.40 -8.48
N GLN A 160 41.31 21.65 -8.47
CA GLN A 160 40.58 22.15 -9.62
C GLN A 160 40.62 23.67 -9.60
N LYS A 161 40.97 24.28 -10.74
CA LYS A 161 41.03 25.75 -10.87
C LYS A 161 39.65 26.44 -10.80
N ARG A 162 38.55 25.67 -10.91
CA ARG A 162 37.19 26.20 -10.98
C ARG A 162 36.57 26.25 -9.58
N LYS A 163 35.94 27.38 -9.26
CA LYS A 163 35.15 27.56 -8.04
C LYS A 163 33.69 27.18 -8.29
N VAL A 164 33.05 26.56 -7.30
CA VAL A 164 31.64 26.16 -7.36
C VAL A 164 30.89 26.79 -6.20
N ILE A 165 29.76 27.43 -6.49
CA ILE A 165 28.83 27.91 -5.46
C ILE A 165 27.64 26.95 -5.41
N VAL A 166 27.31 26.48 -4.21
CA VAL A 166 26.14 25.65 -3.93
C VAL A 166 25.13 26.51 -3.15
N ILE A 167 23.92 26.66 -3.69
CA ILE A 167 22.84 27.43 -3.04
C ILE A 167 21.97 26.45 -2.24
N GLY A 168 21.97 26.62 -0.92
CA GLY A 168 21.23 25.83 0.06
C GLY A 168 22.10 24.78 0.77
N ALA A 169 22.16 24.83 2.10
CA ALA A 169 22.81 23.85 2.97
C ALA A 169 21.83 22.79 3.51
N GLY A 170 20.91 22.33 2.66
CA GLY A 170 20.14 21.10 2.89
C GLY A 170 20.93 19.84 2.56
N THR A 171 20.36 18.66 2.78
CA THR A 171 21.02 17.37 2.52
C THR A 171 21.59 17.25 1.10
N ALA A 172 20.83 17.69 0.08
CA ALA A 172 21.28 17.66 -1.31
C ALA A 172 22.50 18.57 -1.55
N GLY A 173 22.43 19.83 -1.11
CA GLY A 173 23.51 20.80 -1.29
C GLY A 173 24.79 20.40 -0.55
N LEU A 174 24.67 19.94 0.69
CA LEU A 174 25.83 19.49 1.49
C LEU A 174 26.47 18.21 0.93
N THR A 175 25.66 17.27 0.42
CA THR A 175 26.20 16.08 -0.26
C THR A 175 26.97 16.47 -1.52
N ALA A 176 26.40 17.36 -2.34
CA ALA A 176 27.05 17.85 -3.55
C ALA A 176 28.35 18.61 -3.22
N ALA A 177 28.31 19.51 -2.24
CA ALA A 177 29.47 20.28 -1.81
C ALA A 177 30.60 19.37 -1.34
N ARG A 178 30.27 18.35 -0.54
CA ARG A 178 31.26 17.37 -0.06
C ARG A 178 31.87 16.54 -1.18
N GLN A 179 31.08 16.05 -2.15
CA GLN A 179 31.62 15.31 -3.29
C GLN A 179 32.51 16.20 -4.18
N LEU A 180 32.12 17.46 -4.42
CA LEU A 180 32.91 18.40 -5.20
C LEU A 180 34.22 18.76 -4.50
N GLN A 181 34.19 19.02 -3.19
CA GLN A 181 35.40 19.23 -2.39
C GLN A 181 36.28 17.97 -2.43
N PHE A 182 35.69 16.78 -2.32
CA PHE A 182 36.41 15.50 -2.44
C PHE A 182 37.10 15.36 -3.81
N PHE A 183 36.51 15.89 -4.89
CA PHE A 183 37.12 15.95 -6.23
C PHE A 183 38.10 17.12 -6.44
N GLY A 184 38.38 17.91 -5.40
CA GLY A 184 39.39 18.98 -5.43
C GLY A 184 38.88 20.34 -5.90
N PHE A 185 37.57 20.55 -6.01
CA PHE A 185 37.00 21.87 -6.30
C PHE A 185 37.03 22.79 -5.07
N ASP A 186 37.18 24.10 -5.31
CA ASP A 186 36.93 25.15 -4.32
C ASP A 186 35.41 25.39 -4.25
N VAL A 187 34.78 25.06 -3.12
CA VAL A 187 33.33 25.04 -2.97
C VAL A 187 32.87 26.00 -1.88
N VAL A 188 31.92 26.86 -2.21
CA VAL A 188 31.25 27.77 -1.25
C VAL A 188 29.77 27.40 -1.17
N VAL A 189 29.25 27.20 0.04
CA VAL A 189 27.83 26.93 0.27
C VAL A 189 27.14 28.18 0.82
N LEU A 190 26.05 28.61 0.18
CA LEU A 190 25.24 29.76 0.60
C LEU A 190 23.90 29.27 1.17
N GLU A 191 23.65 29.51 2.46
CA GLU A 191 22.40 29.12 3.12
C GLU A 191 21.68 30.37 3.65
N ALA A 192 20.38 30.45 3.41
CA ALA A 192 19.57 31.60 3.81
C ALA A 192 19.24 31.58 5.31
N ARG A 193 19.13 30.38 5.91
CA ARG A 193 18.82 30.19 7.32
C ARG A 193 20.08 30.27 8.19
N PRO A 194 19.96 30.59 9.49
CA PRO A 194 21.09 30.54 10.42
C PRO A 194 21.47 29.09 10.82
N ARG A 195 21.06 28.09 10.03
CA ARG A 195 21.29 26.67 10.25
C ARG A 195 21.35 25.92 8.93
N TYR A 196 22.11 24.83 8.91
CA TYR A 196 22.03 23.81 7.87
C TYR A 196 20.81 22.88 8.09
N GLY A 197 20.68 21.85 7.25
CA GLY A 197 19.62 20.85 7.36
C GLY A 197 18.46 21.07 6.40
N GLY A 198 18.15 22.34 6.10
CA GLY A 198 16.98 22.69 5.29
C GLY A 198 15.70 22.11 5.90
N ARG A 199 15.06 21.18 5.18
CA ARG A 199 13.85 20.45 5.62
C ARG A 199 14.13 19.34 6.65
N VAL A 200 15.40 19.00 6.90
CA VAL A 200 15.78 18.17 8.06
C VAL A 200 16.02 19.12 9.23
N MET A 201 15.18 19.04 10.26
CA MET A 201 15.23 19.94 11.41
C MET A 201 14.82 19.22 12.68
N THR A 202 15.74 19.17 13.64
CA THR A 202 15.49 18.68 14.98
C THR A 202 15.34 19.88 15.91
N TYR A 203 14.23 19.93 16.63
CA TYR A 203 14.04 20.80 17.76
C TYR A 203 14.68 20.18 19.00
N HIS A 204 15.48 20.96 19.72
CA HIS A 204 16.14 20.54 20.95
C HIS A 204 15.67 21.41 22.10
N LYS A 205 15.26 20.78 23.21
CA LYS A 205 14.97 21.44 24.48
C LYS A 205 15.43 20.56 25.63
N ASP A 206 16.37 21.04 26.42
CA ASP A 206 17.00 20.30 27.51
C ASP A 206 17.59 18.97 27.01
N LYS A 207 17.15 17.84 27.57
CA LYS A 207 17.55 16.49 27.16
C LYS A 207 16.66 15.90 26.06
N ASN A 208 15.66 16.65 25.59
CA ASN A 208 14.68 16.17 24.63
C ASN A 208 15.00 16.68 23.22
N SER A 209 14.73 15.82 22.23
CA SER A 209 14.78 16.14 20.82
C SER A 209 13.50 15.68 20.13
N ALA A 210 13.06 16.44 19.13
CA ALA A 210 11.95 16.07 18.26
C ALA A 210 12.24 16.55 16.84
N ASP A 211 12.12 15.66 15.85
CA ASP A 211 12.24 16.05 14.45
C ASP A 211 10.95 16.75 13.98
N LEU A 212 11.09 17.97 13.47
CA LEU A 212 10.02 18.79 12.89
C LEU A 212 9.91 18.62 11.36
N GLY A 213 10.84 17.87 10.77
CA GLY A 213 10.94 17.64 9.33
C GLY A 213 11.05 16.16 9.02
N ALA A 214 12.05 15.76 8.25
CA ALA A 214 12.32 14.34 8.02
C ALA A 214 12.54 13.62 9.36
N GLN A 215 11.88 12.47 9.53
CA GLN A 215 11.89 11.68 10.76
C GLN A 215 12.03 10.17 10.52
N ILE A 216 11.53 9.67 9.39
CA ILE A 216 11.51 8.25 9.04
C ILE A 216 12.50 7.98 7.91
N ILE A 217 13.28 6.91 8.07
CA ILE A 217 14.10 6.29 7.01
C ILE A 217 13.28 5.14 6.44
N THR A 218 12.82 5.28 5.21
CA THR A 218 11.99 4.30 4.52
C THR A 218 12.85 3.16 3.98
N GLY A 219 12.77 2.00 4.61
CA GLY A 219 13.51 0.81 4.18
C GLY A 219 15.02 0.92 4.43
N ILE A 220 15.69 -0.24 4.44
CA ILE A 220 17.12 -0.34 4.74
C ILE A 220 17.93 -0.88 3.56
N THR A 221 17.32 -1.71 2.74
CA THR A 221 17.97 -2.29 1.56
C THR A 221 17.91 -1.30 0.42
N GLY A 222 19.06 -1.02 -0.19
CA GLY A 222 19.15 -0.06 -1.29
C GLY A 222 19.15 1.40 -0.83
N ASN A 223 18.88 1.71 0.45
CA ASN A 223 18.80 3.08 0.94
C ASN A 223 20.20 3.63 1.31
N PRO A 224 20.68 4.72 0.67
CA PRO A 224 22.04 5.23 0.89
C PRO A 224 22.20 5.89 2.27
N ILE A 225 21.08 6.24 2.93
CA ILE A 225 21.10 6.75 4.31
C ILE A 225 21.61 5.68 5.29
N ILE A 226 21.47 4.39 4.97
CA ILE A 226 22.03 3.32 5.81
C ILE A 226 23.56 3.32 5.78
N THR A 227 24.17 3.63 4.63
CA THR A 227 25.63 3.83 4.56
C THR A 227 26.05 5.04 5.40
N LEU A 228 25.29 6.14 5.36
CA LEU A 228 25.54 7.29 6.23
C LEU A 228 25.36 6.95 7.71
N ALA A 229 24.36 6.14 8.06
CA ALA A 229 24.14 5.71 9.45
C ALA A 229 25.30 4.86 9.98
N LYS A 230 25.99 4.08 9.13
CA LYS A 230 27.23 3.38 9.51
C LYS A 230 28.43 4.32 9.68
N GLN A 231 28.41 5.46 8.98
CA GLN A 231 29.47 6.46 9.02
C GLN A 231 29.39 7.40 10.23
N LEU A 232 28.21 7.47 10.85
CA LEU A 232 27.90 8.43 11.89
C LEU A 232 27.50 7.70 13.17
N PRO A 233 27.70 8.31 14.35
CA PRO A 233 27.28 7.72 15.63
C PRO A 233 25.77 7.88 15.83
N VAL A 234 24.95 7.32 14.93
CA VAL A 234 23.48 7.41 14.97
C VAL A 234 22.89 6.05 15.35
N HIS A 235 22.02 6.06 16.35
CA HIS A 235 21.24 4.88 16.73
C HIS A 235 19.91 4.87 15.96
N LEU A 236 19.67 3.80 15.20
CA LEU A 236 18.41 3.58 14.48
C LEU A 236 17.49 2.64 15.26
N ILE A 237 16.21 2.99 15.32
CA ILE A 237 15.16 2.21 15.98
C ILE A 237 14.13 1.82 14.94
N ARG A 238 13.70 0.56 14.95
CA ARG A 238 12.66 0.06 14.05
C ARG A 238 11.30 0.70 14.39
N VAL A 239 10.60 1.19 13.38
CA VAL A 239 9.23 1.69 13.52
C VAL A 239 8.25 0.50 13.56
N SER A 240 7.42 0.45 14.61
CA SER A 240 6.34 -0.53 14.72
C SER A 240 5.21 -0.18 13.76
N GLN A 241 4.69 -1.19 13.05
CA GLN A 241 3.54 -1.04 12.16
C GLN A 241 2.19 -1.06 12.91
N LYS A 242 2.18 -1.34 14.22
CA LYS A 242 0.95 -1.32 15.01
C LYS A 242 0.51 0.13 15.24
N CYS A 243 -0.64 0.50 14.68
CA CYS A 243 -1.25 1.82 14.82
C CYS A 243 -2.73 1.67 15.27
N PRO A 244 -3.03 1.60 16.57
CA PRO A 244 -4.41 1.56 17.05
C PRO A 244 -5.12 2.90 16.80
N ILE A 245 -6.30 2.85 16.20
CA ILE A 245 -7.14 4.02 15.94
C ILE A 245 -8.07 4.27 17.14
N TYR A 246 -8.18 5.52 17.56
CA TYR A 246 -9.11 5.96 18.60
C TYR A 246 -10.20 6.83 17.97
N ASP A 247 -11.46 6.60 18.36
CA ASP A 247 -12.58 7.41 17.92
C ASP A 247 -12.57 8.81 18.57
N HIS A 248 -13.49 9.68 18.15
CA HIS A 248 -13.61 11.04 18.68
C HIS A 248 -14.00 11.10 20.18
N GLN A 249 -14.33 9.97 20.81
CA GLN A 249 -14.58 9.86 22.25
C GLN A 249 -13.37 9.28 23.00
N GLY A 250 -12.26 9.02 22.31
CA GLY A 250 -11.04 8.42 22.87
C GLY A 250 -11.15 6.90 23.08
N ARG A 251 -12.13 6.23 22.48
CA ARG A 251 -12.29 4.78 22.58
C ARG A 251 -11.57 4.09 21.43
N ILE A 252 -10.96 2.94 21.71
CA ILE A 252 -10.29 2.15 20.67
C ILE A 252 -11.32 1.63 19.66
N VAL A 253 -11.00 1.76 18.37
CA VAL A 253 -11.76 1.17 17.27
C VAL A 253 -11.53 -0.34 17.26
N ASP A 254 -12.59 -1.13 17.04
CA ASP A 254 -12.47 -2.59 16.89
C ASP A 254 -11.48 -2.92 15.75
N PRO A 255 -10.41 -3.69 16.00
CA PRO A 255 -9.44 -4.07 14.99
C PRO A 255 -10.04 -4.73 13.75
N ARG A 256 -11.14 -5.51 13.91
CA ARG A 256 -11.84 -6.13 12.77
C ARG A 256 -12.50 -5.10 11.87
N LYS A 257 -13.01 -4.03 12.49
CA LYS A 257 -13.65 -2.93 11.78
C LYS A 257 -12.62 -2.09 11.05
N ASP A 258 -11.50 -1.78 11.69
CA ASP A 258 -10.37 -1.10 11.06
C ASP A 258 -9.88 -1.89 9.83
N GLU A 259 -9.61 -3.19 9.99
CA GLU A 259 -9.16 -4.05 8.88
C GLU A 259 -10.16 -4.07 7.70
N MET A 260 -11.47 -4.12 7.99
CA MET A 260 -12.52 -4.10 6.96
C MET A 260 -12.55 -2.76 6.20
N ILE A 261 -12.41 -1.63 6.92
CA ILE A 261 -12.40 -0.30 6.30
C ILE A 261 -11.12 -0.07 5.52
N GLN A 262 -9.97 -0.49 6.05
CA GLN A 262 -8.68 -0.43 5.34
C GLN A 262 -8.72 -1.24 4.03
N LYS A 263 -9.29 -2.45 4.03
CA LYS A 263 -9.50 -3.22 2.80
C LYS A 263 -10.39 -2.50 1.80
N SER A 264 -11.44 -1.84 2.28
CA SER A 264 -12.34 -1.05 1.43
C SER A 264 -11.62 0.17 0.83
N PHE A 265 -10.83 0.87 1.64
CA PHE A 265 -9.98 1.99 1.22
C PHE A 265 -9.02 1.57 0.09
N ASN A 266 -8.25 0.50 0.30
CA ASN A 266 -7.32 -0.03 -0.70
C ASN A 266 -8.06 -0.44 -1.97
N LYS A 267 -9.26 -1.03 -1.85
CA LYS A 267 -10.04 -1.42 -3.03
C LYS A 267 -10.52 -0.24 -3.87
N ILE A 268 -10.84 0.88 -3.22
CA ILE A 268 -11.19 2.13 -3.90
C ILE A 268 -9.96 2.68 -4.63
N LEU A 269 -8.78 2.69 -4.00
CA LEU A 269 -7.53 3.12 -4.66
C LEU A 269 -7.15 2.24 -5.85
N GLU A 270 -7.24 0.92 -5.73
CA GLU A 270 -7.04 -0.01 -6.86
C GLU A 270 -8.00 0.31 -8.02
N THR A 271 -9.25 0.66 -7.70
CA THR A 271 -10.24 1.05 -8.71
C THR A 271 -9.87 2.37 -9.37
N CYS A 272 -9.35 3.34 -8.62
CA CYS A 272 -8.84 4.60 -9.16
C CYS A 272 -7.66 4.35 -10.11
N SER A 273 -6.71 3.50 -9.72
CA SER A 273 -5.59 3.08 -10.57
C SER A 273 -6.07 2.39 -11.84
N PHE A 274 -7.07 1.51 -11.74
CA PHE A 274 -7.69 0.88 -12.92
C PHE A 274 -8.37 1.90 -13.85
N ILE A 275 -9.03 2.92 -13.32
CA ILE A 275 -9.63 3.99 -14.13
C ILE A 275 -8.54 4.78 -14.86
N ALA A 276 -7.46 5.14 -14.16
CA ALA A 276 -6.35 5.93 -14.70
C ALA A 276 -5.58 5.18 -15.80
N HIS A 277 -5.13 3.96 -15.50
CA HIS A 277 -4.22 3.19 -16.35
C HIS A 277 -4.94 2.15 -17.22
N GLY A 278 -5.95 1.48 -16.67
CA GLY A 278 -6.69 0.44 -17.38
C GLY A 278 -7.67 0.99 -18.41
N LEU A 279 -8.41 2.05 -18.06
CA LEU A 279 -9.35 2.72 -18.96
C LEU A 279 -8.76 3.95 -19.66
N GLY A 280 -7.60 4.43 -19.22
CA GLY A 280 -6.97 5.63 -19.77
C GLY A 280 -7.68 6.94 -19.43
N VAL A 281 -8.60 6.92 -18.44
CA VAL A 281 -9.41 8.07 -18.06
C VAL A 281 -8.65 8.93 -17.06
N ASN A 282 -7.96 9.94 -17.57
CA ASN A 282 -7.12 10.85 -16.78
C ASN A 282 -7.54 12.32 -16.90
N GLU A 283 -8.51 12.60 -17.78
CA GLU A 283 -8.96 13.94 -18.11
C GLU A 283 -10.46 13.93 -18.43
N VAL A 284 -11.19 14.92 -17.92
CA VAL A 284 -12.59 15.16 -18.26
C VAL A 284 -12.76 16.62 -18.66
N GLY A 285 -13.26 16.85 -19.87
CA GLY A 285 -13.55 18.20 -20.36
C GLY A 285 -12.35 19.14 -20.41
N GLY A 286 -11.15 18.65 -20.73
CA GLY A 286 -9.93 19.47 -20.76
C GLY A 286 -9.16 19.54 -19.44
N LYS A 287 -9.74 19.01 -18.34
CA LYS A 287 -9.17 19.12 -16.98
C LYS A 287 -8.66 17.76 -16.51
N LYS A 288 -7.40 17.72 -16.08
CA LYS A 288 -6.82 16.55 -15.42
C LYS A 288 -7.58 16.22 -14.14
N ILE A 289 -7.83 14.92 -13.93
CA ILE A 289 -8.53 14.41 -12.76
C ILE A 289 -7.52 14.25 -11.61
N SER A 290 -7.89 14.73 -10.43
CA SER A 290 -7.13 14.47 -9.20
C SER A 290 -7.48 13.11 -8.59
N LEU A 291 -6.58 12.57 -7.77
CA LEU A 291 -6.83 11.33 -7.04
C LEU A 291 -8.08 11.45 -6.15
N GLY A 292 -8.26 12.60 -5.48
CA GLY A 292 -9.43 12.89 -4.64
C GLY A 292 -10.74 12.90 -5.43
N GLU A 293 -10.78 13.59 -6.58
CA GLU A 293 -11.98 13.61 -7.45
C GLU A 293 -12.36 12.20 -7.93
N CYS A 294 -11.37 11.38 -8.31
CA CYS A 294 -11.61 10.00 -8.72
C CYS A 294 -12.08 9.13 -7.55
N TYR A 295 -11.46 9.29 -6.38
CA TYR A 295 -11.81 8.58 -5.15
C TYR A 295 -13.27 8.83 -4.77
N ASP A 296 -13.68 10.09 -4.73
CA ASP A 296 -15.06 10.49 -4.44
C ASP A 296 -16.04 9.91 -5.46
N HIS A 297 -15.68 9.90 -6.75
CA HIS A 297 -16.51 9.31 -7.78
C HIS A 297 -16.72 7.81 -7.57
N VAL A 298 -15.66 7.06 -7.26
CA VAL A 298 -15.73 5.61 -6.99
C VAL A 298 -16.55 5.33 -5.73
N LEU A 299 -16.38 6.14 -4.68
CA LEU A 299 -17.11 6.03 -3.43
C LEU A 299 -18.62 6.27 -3.65
N ASN A 300 -18.97 7.37 -4.32
CA ASN A 300 -20.35 7.69 -4.68
C ASN A 300 -20.98 6.58 -5.54
N GLN A 301 -20.22 5.99 -6.46
CA GLN A 301 -20.69 4.86 -7.25
C GLN A 301 -21.00 3.62 -6.40
N GLN A 302 -20.27 3.38 -5.30
CA GLN A 302 -20.62 2.30 -4.37
C GLN A 302 -21.91 2.59 -3.61
N GLU A 303 -22.15 3.83 -3.21
CA GLU A 303 -23.41 4.23 -2.59
C GLU A 303 -24.59 4.02 -3.55
N HIS A 304 -24.45 4.45 -4.81
CA HIS A 304 -25.46 4.22 -5.84
C HIS A 304 -25.75 2.73 -6.05
N ARG A 305 -24.72 1.88 -6.10
CA ARG A 305 -24.89 0.42 -6.22
C ARG A 305 -25.68 -0.19 -5.05
N VAL A 306 -25.50 0.31 -3.84
CA VAL A 306 -26.32 -0.12 -2.69
C VAL A 306 -27.76 0.31 -2.89
N GLN A 307 -28.02 1.57 -3.27
CA GLN A 307 -29.38 2.04 -3.53
C GLN A 307 -30.07 1.27 -4.66
N ASP A 308 -29.36 0.95 -5.74
CA ASP A 308 -29.90 0.15 -6.86
C ASP A 308 -30.30 -1.26 -6.42
N LYS A 309 -29.48 -1.91 -5.57
CA LYS A 309 -29.82 -3.22 -4.98
C LYS A 309 -31.08 -3.13 -4.14
N ARG A 310 -31.22 -2.08 -3.32
CA ARG A 310 -32.43 -1.85 -2.52
C ARG A 310 -33.64 -1.62 -3.42
N LEU A 311 -33.51 -0.79 -4.44
CA LEU A 311 -34.58 -0.52 -5.39
C LEU A 311 -35.03 -1.80 -6.10
N CYS A 312 -34.09 -2.62 -6.56
CA CYS A 312 -34.37 -3.93 -7.17
C CYS A 312 -35.08 -4.88 -6.19
N HIS A 313 -34.63 -4.94 -4.94
CA HIS A 313 -35.25 -5.73 -3.88
C HIS A 313 -36.72 -5.31 -3.65
N TRP A 314 -36.97 -4.02 -3.46
CA TRP A 314 -38.31 -3.49 -3.19
C TRP A 314 -39.24 -3.55 -4.41
N LYS A 315 -38.71 -3.48 -5.63
CA LYS A 315 -39.48 -3.74 -6.86
C LYS A 315 -40.02 -5.17 -6.88
N LYS A 316 -39.17 -6.17 -6.61
CA LYS A 316 -39.59 -7.57 -6.50
C LYS A 316 -40.59 -7.79 -5.37
N TYR A 317 -40.39 -7.14 -4.22
CA TYR A 317 -41.34 -7.19 -3.11
C TYR A 317 -42.72 -6.65 -3.53
N ARG A 318 -42.75 -5.51 -4.23
CA ARG A 318 -43.99 -4.92 -4.76
C ARG A 318 -44.68 -5.86 -5.77
N GLU A 319 -43.93 -6.50 -6.66
CA GLU A 319 -44.47 -7.49 -7.60
C GLU A 319 -45.16 -8.64 -6.87
N LEU A 320 -44.56 -9.17 -5.80
CA LEU A 320 -45.16 -10.21 -4.96
C LEU A 320 -46.43 -9.70 -4.24
N CYS A 321 -46.43 -8.47 -3.73
CA CYS A 321 -47.63 -7.86 -3.14
C CYS A 321 -48.77 -7.69 -4.15
N LEU A 322 -48.47 -7.29 -5.39
CA LEU A 322 -49.46 -7.20 -6.47
C LEU A 322 -50.01 -8.59 -6.82
N LYS A 323 -49.14 -9.60 -6.92
CA LYS A 323 -49.57 -11.00 -7.12
C LYS A 323 -50.49 -11.49 -6.00
N MET A 324 -50.15 -11.19 -4.74
CA MET A 324 -51.00 -11.48 -3.57
C MET A 324 -52.37 -10.80 -3.67
N GLN A 325 -52.40 -9.53 -4.08
CA GLN A 325 -53.63 -8.79 -4.27
C GLN A 325 -54.54 -9.45 -5.32
N ASP A 326 -53.97 -9.89 -6.44
CA ASP A 326 -54.74 -10.54 -7.52
C ASP A 326 -55.23 -11.93 -7.11
N ILE A 327 -54.43 -12.71 -6.37
CA ILE A 327 -54.88 -13.98 -5.79
C ILE A 327 -56.05 -13.74 -4.83
N ASN A 328 -55.96 -12.74 -3.94
CA ASN A 328 -57.04 -12.42 -3.02
C ASN A 328 -58.32 -11.99 -3.76
N LYS A 329 -58.22 -11.20 -4.84
CA LYS A 329 -59.38 -10.85 -5.69
C LYS A 329 -60.02 -12.10 -6.32
N LYS A 330 -59.21 -13.03 -6.84
CA LYS A 330 -59.70 -14.32 -7.38
C LYS A 330 -60.44 -15.11 -6.30
N MET A 331 -59.85 -15.24 -5.12
CA MET A 331 -60.46 -15.95 -3.99
C MET A 331 -61.79 -15.35 -3.55
N VAL A 332 -61.88 -14.01 -3.46
CA VAL A 332 -63.13 -13.30 -3.15
C VAL A 332 -64.19 -13.58 -4.21
N THR A 333 -63.80 -13.56 -5.50
CA THR A 333 -64.72 -13.84 -6.62
C THR A 333 -65.23 -15.29 -6.58
N CYS A 334 -64.36 -16.27 -6.34
CA CYS A 334 -64.74 -17.66 -6.16
C CYS A 334 -65.71 -17.83 -4.98
N LYS A 335 -65.44 -17.19 -3.85
CA LYS A 335 -66.30 -17.24 -2.67
C LYS A 335 -67.69 -16.68 -2.95
N LEU A 336 -67.78 -15.51 -3.61
CA LEU A 336 -69.06 -14.92 -4.02
C LEU A 336 -69.83 -15.83 -4.98
N SER A 337 -69.14 -16.50 -5.91
CA SER A 337 -69.76 -17.48 -6.81
C SER A 337 -70.30 -18.69 -6.03
N MET A 338 -69.53 -19.24 -5.10
CA MET A 338 -69.95 -20.36 -4.25
C MET A 338 -71.16 -19.99 -3.40
N ASP A 339 -71.17 -18.79 -2.79
CA ASP A 339 -72.28 -18.29 -1.99
C ASP A 339 -73.57 -18.15 -2.82
N ARG A 340 -73.46 -17.66 -4.06
CA ARG A 340 -74.58 -17.59 -5.01
C ARG A 340 -75.12 -18.98 -5.36
N THR A 341 -74.24 -19.89 -5.80
CA THR A 341 -74.61 -21.26 -6.16
C THR A 341 -75.21 -22.02 -4.96
N MET A 342 -74.69 -21.82 -3.75
CA MET A 342 -75.25 -22.40 -2.53
C MET A 342 -76.62 -21.82 -2.17
N THR A 343 -76.83 -20.53 -2.36
CA THR A 343 -78.14 -19.91 -2.14
C THR A 343 -79.18 -20.49 -3.09
N GLU A 344 -78.81 -20.72 -4.35
CA GLU A 344 -79.67 -21.28 -5.38
C GLU A 344 -79.97 -22.78 -5.15
N LEU A 345 -78.95 -23.56 -4.75
CA LEU A 345 -79.12 -24.92 -4.27
C LEU A 345 -80.08 -25.01 -3.07
N ARG A 346 -79.91 -24.14 -2.07
CA ARG A 346 -80.80 -24.10 -0.89
C ARG A 346 -82.24 -23.79 -1.27
N LYS A 347 -82.47 -22.82 -2.17
CA LYS A 347 -83.82 -22.52 -2.66
C LYS A 347 -84.49 -23.74 -3.29
N LEU A 348 -83.76 -24.48 -4.13
CA LEU A 348 -84.30 -25.68 -4.80
C LEU A 348 -84.56 -26.83 -3.81
N ILE A 349 -83.71 -26.98 -2.78
CA ILE A 349 -83.85 -27.98 -1.72
C ILE A 349 -84.97 -27.60 -0.73
N ASP A 350 -85.18 -26.31 -0.43
CA ASP A 350 -86.25 -25.83 0.47
C ASP A 350 -87.63 -25.86 -0.21
N THR A 351 -87.71 -25.90 -1.54
CA THR A 351 -88.98 -26.01 -2.29
C THR A 351 -89.46 -27.44 -2.56
N GLU A 352 -88.63 -28.46 -2.37
CA GLU A 352 -89.04 -29.86 -2.41
C GLU A 352 -88.86 -30.50 -1.03
N THR A 353 -90.00 -30.74 -0.38
CA THR A 353 -90.19 -31.60 0.81
C THR A 353 -88.97 -32.42 1.24
N ALA A 354 -88.49 -32.13 2.45
CA ALA A 354 -87.52 -32.95 3.15
C ALA A 354 -87.99 -34.41 3.27
N THR A 355 -87.32 -35.35 2.58
CA THR A 355 -87.03 -36.70 3.08
C THR A 355 -85.75 -37.26 2.45
N ALA A 356 -85.03 -38.07 3.21
CA ALA A 356 -83.69 -38.60 2.90
C ALA A 356 -83.62 -39.65 1.75
N GLU A 357 -84.74 -39.98 1.11
CA GLU A 357 -84.81 -41.07 0.11
C GLU A 357 -84.59 -40.61 -1.34
N THR A 358 -84.67 -39.31 -1.63
CA THR A 358 -84.49 -38.76 -2.99
C THR A 358 -83.02 -38.60 -3.39
N ILE A 359 -82.08 -38.81 -2.46
CA ILE A 359 -80.65 -38.53 -2.64
C ILE A 359 -79.92 -39.63 -3.46
N ASN A 360 -80.52 -40.81 -3.65
CA ASN A 360 -79.85 -41.98 -4.24
C ASN A 360 -80.57 -42.64 -5.43
N MET A 361 -81.52 -41.97 -6.10
CA MET A 361 -82.28 -42.62 -7.17
C MET A 361 -81.65 -42.42 -8.56
N ASP A 362 -81.15 -43.52 -9.13
CA ASP A 362 -80.84 -43.63 -10.56
C ASP A 362 -82.14 -43.47 -11.36
N CYS A 363 -82.14 -42.55 -12.32
CA CYS A 363 -83.31 -42.27 -13.16
C CYS A 363 -83.50 -43.38 -14.20
N SER A 364 -84.33 -44.37 -13.89
CA SER A 364 -84.86 -45.32 -14.87
C SER A 364 -86.34 -45.60 -14.61
N SER A 365 -87.23 -44.65 -14.97
CA SER A 365 -88.57 -44.89 -15.56
C SER A 365 -89.47 -43.65 -15.45
N VAL A 366 -90.53 -43.68 -16.26
CA VAL A 366 -91.22 -42.57 -16.93
C VAL A 366 -92.47 -42.09 -16.18
N SER A 367 -92.91 -40.87 -16.55
CA SER A 367 -94.29 -40.32 -16.55
C SER A 367 -94.65 -39.31 -15.45
N GLY A 368 -94.89 -38.06 -15.88
CA GLY A 368 -95.74 -37.10 -15.19
C GLY A 368 -95.11 -36.27 -14.07
N ASP A 369 -93.99 -35.58 -14.32
CA ASP A 369 -93.61 -34.33 -13.61
C ASP A 369 -92.35 -33.73 -14.29
N ASP A 370 -92.50 -33.08 -15.46
CA ASP A 370 -91.38 -32.48 -16.22
C ASP A 370 -90.51 -31.56 -15.35
N GLN A 371 -91.12 -30.95 -14.32
CA GLN A 371 -90.47 -30.08 -13.35
C GLN A 371 -89.47 -30.82 -12.45
N ARG A 372 -89.77 -32.03 -11.97
CA ARG A 372 -88.87 -32.80 -11.07
C ARG A 372 -87.62 -33.30 -11.78
N TYR A 373 -87.76 -33.73 -13.04
CA TYR A 373 -86.61 -34.14 -13.85
C TYR A 373 -85.67 -32.96 -14.13
N TYR A 374 -86.24 -31.80 -14.47
CA TYR A 374 -85.49 -30.55 -14.61
C TYR A 374 -84.79 -30.13 -13.32
N ASN A 375 -85.46 -30.23 -12.16
CA ASN A 375 -84.89 -29.92 -10.85
C ASN A 375 -83.70 -30.84 -10.51
N SER A 376 -83.81 -32.16 -10.78
CA SER A 376 -82.74 -33.14 -10.56
C SER A 376 -81.47 -32.84 -11.38
N ILE A 377 -81.64 -32.52 -12.67
CA ILE A 377 -80.51 -32.10 -13.54
C ILE A 377 -79.90 -30.80 -13.03
N THR A 378 -80.73 -29.82 -12.67
CA THR A 378 -80.29 -28.51 -12.20
C THR A 378 -79.47 -28.63 -10.91
N VAL A 379 -79.90 -29.45 -9.96
CA VAL A 379 -79.16 -29.74 -8.72
C VAL A 379 -77.80 -30.38 -9.02
N LYS A 380 -77.73 -31.34 -9.96
CA LYS A 380 -76.45 -31.96 -10.38
C LYS A 380 -75.51 -30.93 -11.02
N CYS A 381 -76.02 -30.06 -11.89
CA CYS A 381 -75.25 -28.98 -12.49
C CYS A 381 -74.71 -27.99 -11.44
N LEU A 382 -75.57 -27.51 -10.52
CA LEU A 382 -75.16 -26.58 -9.45
C LEU A 382 -74.13 -27.21 -8.50
N ARG A 383 -74.27 -28.50 -8.16
CA ARG A 383 -73.25 -29.23 -7.37
C ARG A 383 -71.91 -29.32 -8.10
N HIS A 384 -71.93 -29.56 -9.41
CA HIS A 384 -70.71 -29.57 -10.21
C HIS A 384 -70.07 -28.18 -10.29
N THR A 385 -70.85 -27.11 -10.50
CA THR A 385 -70.37 -25.73 -10.49
C THR A 385 -69.76 -25.37 -9.13
N LEU A 386 -70.40 -25.75 -8.03
CA LEU A 386 -69.90 -25.54 -6.67
C LEU A 386 -68.57 -26.29 -6.44
N SER A 387 -68.49 -27.55 -6.84
CA SER A 387 -67.27 -28.36 -6.71
C SER A 387 -66.11 -27.76 -7.50
N THR A 388 -66.36 -27.29 -8.73
CA THR A 388 -65.36 -26.62 -9.57
C THR A 388 -64.90 -25.31 -8.93
N ALA A 389 -65.82 -24.49 -8.40
CA ALA A 389 -65.48 -23.24 -7.71
C ALA A 389 -64.68 -23.48 -6.43
N LEU A 390 -65.00 -24.53 -5.65
CA LEU A 390 -64.26 -24.92 -4.46
C LEU A 390 -62.82 -25.34 -4.81
N LYS A 391 -62.64 -26.16 -5.85
CA LYS A 391 -61.31 -26.58 -6.31
C LYS A 391 -60.45 -25.38 -6.73
N ALA A 392 -61.04 -24.43 -7.48
CA ALA A 392 -60.35 -23.19 -7.88
C ALA A 392 -59.98 -22.31 -6.68
N TYR A 393 -60.82 -22.27 -5.64
CA TYR A 393 -60.52 -21.57 -4.38
C TYR A 393 -59.38 -22.22 -3.61
N GLU A 394 -59.36 -23.55 -3.49
CA GLU A 394 -58.29 -24.31 -2.83
C GLU A 394 -56.94 -24.11 -3.53
N GLU A 395 -56.92 -24.14 -4.86
CA GLU A 395 -55.73 -23.90 -5.68
C GLU A 395 -55.21 -22.45 -5.50
N SER A 396 -56.11 -21.46 -5.55
CA SER A 396 -55.77 -20.06 -5.26
C SER A 396 -55.25 -19.87 -3.83
N ASN A 397 -55.79 -20.59 -2.84
CA ASN A 397 -55.31 -20.52 -1.46
C ASN A 397 -53.93 -21.17 -1.28
N LYS A 398 -53.59 -22.19 -2.07
CA LYS A 398 -52.23 -22.75 -2.12
C LYS A 398 -51.24 -21.72 -2.67
N GLU A 399 -51.56 -21.10 -3.81
CA GLU A 399 -50.74 -20.02 -4.38
C GLU A 399 -50.58 -18.85 -3.39
N ARG A 400 -51.65 -18.50 -2.66
CA ARG A 400 -51.62 -17.46 -1.61
C ARG A 400 -50.56 -17.78 -0.55
N LYS A 401 -50.53 -19.01 -0.03
CA LYS A 401 -49.55 -19.44 0.97
C LYS A 401 -48.12 -19.43 0.44
N GLU A 402 -47.92 -19.79 -0.83
CA GLU A 402 -46.60 -19.74 -1.48
C GLU A 402 -46.08 -18.29 -1.58
N VAL A 403 -46.92 -17.35 -2.00
CA VAL A 403 -46.56 -15.92 -2.06
C VAL A 403 -46.36 -15.35 -0.65
N GLU A 404 -47.16 -15.76 0.33
CA GLU A 404 -47.02 -15.36 1.73
C GLU A 404 -45.68 -15.81 2.32
N TYR A 405 -45.26 -17.05 2.02
CA TYR A 405 -43.94 -17.55 2.38
C TYR A 405 -42.82 -16.74 1.71
N ALA A 406 -42.91 -16.52 0.39
CA ALA A 406 -41.94 -15.72 -0.36
C ALA A 406 -41.81 -14.29 0.20
N LEU A 407 -42.91 -13.64 0.57
CA LEU A 407 -42.90 -12.32 1.20
C LEU A 407 -42.20 -12.33 2.58
N SER A 408 -42.33 -13.41 3.34
CA SER A 408 -41.67 -13.52 4.65
C SER A 408 -40.16 -13.70 4.51
N GLU A 409 -39.70 -14.49 3.53
CA GLU A 409 -38.28 -14.66 3.21
C GLU A 409 -37.67 -13.38 2.65
N PHE A 410 -38.39 -12.64 1.79
CA PHE A 410 -37.92 -11.35 1.28
C PHE A 410 -37.64 -10.35 2.42
N LYS A 411 -38.50 -10.28 3.44
CA LYS A 411 -38.28 -9.40 4.60
C LYS A 411 -36.99 -9.71 5.35
N ARG A 412 -36.56 -10.98 5.37
CA ARG A 412 -35.32 -11.42 6.04
C ARG A 412 -34.08 -11.10 5.23
N MET A 413 -34.21 -11.02 3.91
CA MET A 413 -33.12 -10.77 2.97
C MET A 413 -33.01 -9.29 2.56
N GLU A 414 -33.40 -8.36 3.44
CA GLU A 414 -33.29 -6.93 3.12
C GLU A 414 -31.81 -6.55 2.94
N PRO A 415 -31.43 -5.95 1.79
CA PRO A 415 -30.07 -5.47 1.58
C PRO A 415 -29.72 -4.29 2.51
N SER A 416 -28.43 -4.11 2.77
CA SER A 416 -27.91 -3.00 3.58
C SER A 416 -28.46 -1.64 3.17
N GLN A 417 -28.72 -0.79 4.15
CA GLN A 417 -29.33 0.52 3.91
C GLN A 417 -28.36 1.55 3.33
N VAL A 418 -27.11 1.46 3.77
CA VAL A 418 -26.01 2.33 3.41
C VAL A 418 -24.80 1.48 3.03
N TYR A 419 -23.92 2.04 2.21
CA TYR A 419 -22.61 1.42 1.95
C TYR A 419 -21.73 1.49 3.20
N MET A 420 -21.62 2.67 3.80
CA MET A 420 -20.87 2.93 5.04
C MET A 420 -21.69 3.82 5.96
N ASN A 421 -21.76 3.48 7.25
CA ASN A 421 -22.36 4.36 8.25
C ASN A 421 -21.41 5.54 8.61
N SER A 422 -21.88 6.48 9.42
CA SER A 422 -21.08 7.66 9.79
C SER A 422 -19.78 7.33 10.53
N THR A 423 -19.77 6.27 11.34
CA THR A 423 -18.57 5.79 12.04
C THR A 423 -17.58 5.17 11.05
N ASP A 424 -18.07 4.38 10.10
CA ASP A 424 -17.26 3.76 9.05
C ASP A 424 -16.58 4.84 8.18
N LYS A 425 -17.34 5.87 7.78
CA LYS A 425 -16.82 7.01 7.01
C LYS A 425 -15.72 7.75 7.76
N ARG A 426 -15.84 7.99 9.07
CA ARG A 426 -14.77 8.64 9.85
C ARG A 426 -13.48 7.81 9.93
N ILE A 427 -13.59 6.48 9.97
CA ILE A 427 -12.42 5.60 9.92
C ILE A 427 -11.82 5.64 8.50
N LEU A 428 -12.66 5.69 7.47
CA LEU A 428 -12.21 5.86 6.08
C LEU A 428 -11.46 7.19 5.89
N ASP A 429 -11.99 8.28 6.46
CA ASP A 429 -11.37 9.61 6.44
C ASP A 429 -10.00 9.61 7.13
N PHE A 430 -9.81 8.79 8.17
CA PHE A 430 -8.48 8.60 8.78
C PHE A 430 -7.48 7.98 7.79
N HIS A 431 -7.87 6.95 7.05
CA HIS A 431 -7.01 6.35 6.01
C HIS A 431 -6.74 7.32 4.85
N PHE A 432 -7.74 8.12 4.46
CA PHE A 432 -7.60 9.20 3.48
C PHE A 432 -6.59 10.25 3.96
N ALA A 433 -6.72 10.73 5.20
CA ALA A 433 -5.80 11.69 5.81
C ALA A 433 -4.38 11.10 5.99
N ASN A 434 -4.26 9.81 6.28
CA ASN A 434 -2.97 9.13 6.36
C ASN A 434 -2.27 9.09 4.98
N LEU A 435 -3.03 8.94 3.90
CA LEU A 435 -2.49 9.04 2.54
C LEU A 435 -2.07 10.47 2.20
N GLU A 436 -2.86 11.48 2.57
CA GLU A 436 -2.45 12.90 2.42
C GLU A 436 -1.17 13.21 3.20
N TYR A 437 -1.03 12.67 4.41
CA TYR A 437 0.19 12.75 5.19
C TYR A 437 1.39 12.11 4.47
N GLY A 438 1.21 10.92 3.89
CA GLY A 438 2.26 10.23 3.14
C GLY A 438 2.70 10.99 1.89
N ILE A 439 1.75 11.56 1.15
CA ILE A 439 2.03 12.35 -0.08
C ILE A 439 2.58 13.74 0.25
N GLY A 440 2.20 14.30 1.41
CA GLY A 440 2.53 15.68 1.78
C GLY A 440 1.68 16.73 1.05
N SER A 441 0.50 16.34 0.54
CA SER A 441 -0.45 17.24 -0.12
C SER A 441 -1.88 16.69 -0.05
N THR A 442 -2.87 17.53 -0.33
CA THR A 442 -4.28 17.10 -0.39
C THR A 442 -4.55 16.23 -1.61
N LEU A 443 -5.42 15.23 -1.50
CA LEU A 443 -5.70 14.31 -2.63
C LEU A 443 -6.37 15.02 -3.81
N ASN A 444 -7.04 16.16 -3.58
CA ASN A 444 -7.61 17.02 -4.62
C ASN A 444 -6.56 17.75 -5.46
N SER A 445 -5.32 17.84 -4.97
CA SER A 445 -4.19 18.41 -5.70
C SER A 445 -3.25 17.34 -6.27
N THR A 446 -3.46 16.08 -5.88
CA THR A 446 -2.65 14.93 -6.27
C THR A 446 -3.07 14.43 -7.64
N SER A 447 -2.11 14.23 -8.55
CA SER A 447 -2.36 13.66 -9.88
C SER A 447 -2.92 12.25 -9.77
N LEU A 448 -4.08 11.96 -10.37
CA LEU A 448 -4.62 10.59 -10.39
C LEU A 448 -3.64 9.58 -11.00
N LYS A 449 -2.91 9.98 -12.04
CA LYS A 449 -2.13 9.07 -12.89
C LYS A 449 -0.69 8.83 -12.41
N GLU A 450 -0.10 9.81 -11.73
CA GLU A 450 1.37 9.84 -11.53
C GLU A 450 1.73 10.00 -10.05
N TRP A 451 0.78 9.82 -9.12
CA TRP A 451 1.03 10.03 -7.69
C TRP A 451 1.89 8.92 -7.06
N ASP A 452 1.83 7.73 -7.62
CA ASP A 452 2.48 6.48 -7.20
C ASP A 452 3.59 6.06 -8.18
N GLN A 453 4.07 6.97 -9.03
CA GLN A 453 5.09 6.67 -10.05
C GLN A 453 6.42 6.16 -9.45
N ASP A 454 6.72 6.51 -8.19
CA ASP A 454 7.93 6.12 -7.47
C ASP A 454 7.79 4.85 -6.64
N ASP A 455 6.60 4.24 -6.54
CA ASP A 455 6.36 3.00 -5.79
C ASP A 455 7.27 1.86 -6.26
N SER A 456 7.56 1.80 -7.57
CA SER A 456 8.46 0.80 -8.15
C SER A 456 9.93 0.90 -7.67
N PHE A 457 10.28 1.97 -6.96
CA PHE A 457 11.61 2.22 -6.40
C PHE A 457 11.62 2.20 -4.87
N GLU A 458 10.54 1.72 -4.23
CA GLU A 458 10.48 1.60 -2.77
C GLU A 458 11.65 0.74 -2.24
N PHE A 459 12.23 1.18 -1.12
CA PHE A 459 13.28 0.44 -0.44
C PHE A 459 12.71 -0.70 0.38
N GLU A 460 13.34 -1.87 0.31
CA GLU A 460 12.94 -3.02 1.11
C GLU A 460 13.40 -2.92 2.57
N GLY A 461 12.72 -3.68 3.43
CA GLY A 461 13.03 -3.80 4.84
C GLY A 461 12.24 -2.82 5.72
N SER A 462 12.43 -2.92 7.03
CA SER A 462 11.62 -2.12 7.96
C SER A 462 11.99 -0.65 7.92
N HIS A 463 11.00 0.22 8.04
CA HIS A 463 11.25 1.64 8.27
C HIS A 463 11.93 1.85 9.64
N MET A 464 12.84 2.81 9.66
CA MET A 464 13.67 3.13 10.83
C MET A 464 13.50 4.59 11.22
N MET A 465 13.81 4.91 12.48
CA MET A 465 13.80 6.25 13.04
C MET A 465 15.11 6.50 13.78
N GLY A 466 15.68 7.70 13.68
CA GLY A 466 16.83 8.14 14.47
C GLY A 466 16.40 9.09 15.59
N GLY A 467 17.18 9.20 16.68
CA GLY A 467 16.89 10.13 17.78
C GLY A 467 17.00 11.63 17.40
N SER A 468 17.71 11.92 16.31
CA SER A 468 17.74 13.24 15.64
C SER A 468 18.34 13.07 14.25
N LEU A 469 17.56 13.36 13.20
CA LEU A 469 18.07 13.27 11.82
C LEU A 469 18.92 14.48 11.42
N THR A 470 18.92 15.57 12.19
CA THR A 470 19.85 16.70 11.96
C THR A 470 21.31 16.26 12.08
N PHE A 471 21.63 15.23 12.87
CA PHE A 471 23.00 14.67 12.94
C PHE A 471 23.51 14.12 11.60
N LEU A 472 22.62 13.59 10.76
CA LEU A 472 22.98 13.17 9.41
C LEU A 472 23.52 14.35 8.59
N VAL A 473 23.08 15.57 8.89
CA VAL A 473 23.47 16.79 8.18
C VAL A 473 24.59 17.55 8.89
N LEU A 474 24.61 17.51 10.23
CA LEU A 474 25.57 18.16 11.11
C LEU A 474 27.02 17.81 10.75
N ILE A 475 27.28 16.56 10.40
CA ILE A 475 28.64 16.08 10.18
C ILE A 475 29.16 16.45 8.78
N PHE A 476 28.28 16.75 7.82
CA PHE A 476 28.71 17.38 6.57
C PHE A 476 29.28 18.78 6.78
N SER A 477 28.91 19.48 7.88
CA SER A 477 29.36 20.84 8.17
C SER A 477 30.63 20.96 9.02
N ILE A 478 30.97 19.93 9.81
CA ILE A 478 32.07 19.98 10.79
C ILE A 478 33.44 19.60 10.19
N PHE A 479 33.46 18.86 9.08
CA PHE A 479 34.70 18.41 8.41
C PHE A 479 35.00 19.17 7.10
N GLY A 480 34.56 20.43 7.02
CA GLY A 480 34.81 21.34 5.89
C GLY A 480 36.14 22.06 6.00
#